data_AF-A0A8J5BBZ4-F1
#
_entry.id   AF-A0A8J5BBZ4-F1
#
_cell.length_a   1.000
_cell.length_b   1.000
_cell.length_c   1.000
_cell.angle_alpha   90.00
_cell.angle_beta   90.00
_cell.angle_gamma   90.00
#
_symmetry.space_group_name_H-M   'P 1'
#
loop_
_entity.id
_entity.type
_entity.pdbx_description
1 polymer ?
#
loop_
_entity_poly.entity_id
_entity_poly.type
_entity_poly.pdbx_seq_one_letter_code
_entity_poly.pdbx_strand_id
1 'polypeptide(L)' 'MGAAYHIFGKTVYPHQLAIGTILSVVGGVVLATSGKKAEKPAAPAIQAGSSDEEKFIANFLKEQEAAEKK' A
#
# COMPACT_ATOMS: atom_id res chain seq x y z
N MET A 1 -5.65 -39.14 11.64
CA MET A 1 -5.96 -38.47 12.93
C MET A 1 -5.40 -37.06 12.84
N GLY A 2 -6.25 -36.04 12.68
CA GLY A 2 -5.79 -34.64 12.59
C GLY A 2 -5.28 -34.16 13.95
N ALA A 3 -4.10 -33.53 13.98
CA ALA A 3 -3.51 -33.02 15.21
C ALA A 3 -4.40 -31.94 15.82
N ALA A 4 -4.91 -32.19 17.02
CA ALA A 4 -5.54 -31.17 17.84
C ALA A 4 -4.43 -30.44 18.60
N TYR A 5 -4.36 -29.11 18.49
CA TYR A 5 -3.32 -28.32 19.13
C TYR A 5 -3.84 -27.79 20.47
N HIS A 6 -3.06 -27.96 21.53
CA HIS A 6 -3.38 -27.36 22.82
C HIS A 6 -2.69 -26.00 22.91
N ILE A 7 -3.48 -24.92 22.82
CA ILE A 7 -3.01 -23.54 22.89
C ILE A 7 -3.66 -22.91 24.11
N PHE A 8 -2.85 -22.37 25.04
CA PHE A 8 -3.31 -21.79 26.31
C PHE A 8 -4.26 -22.71 27.11
N GLY A 9 -3.99 -24.01 27.14
CA GLY A 9 -4.83 -25.00 27.83
C GLY A 9 -6.16 -25.33 27.14
N LYS A 10 -6.41 -24.79 25.94
CA LYS A 10 -7.58 -25.10 25.12
C LYS A 10 -7.22 -25.90 23.88
N THR A 11 -8.06 -26.87 23.53
CA THR A 11 -7.95 -27.63 22.29
C THR A 11 -8.43 -26.79 21.11
N VAL A 12 -7.55 -26.52 20.15
CA VAL A 12 -7.83 -25.79 18.91
C VAL A 12 -7.67 -26.73 17.73
N TYR A 13 -8.71 -26.82 16.90
CA TYR A 13 -8.68 -27.63 15.70
C TYR A 13 -7.83 -26.97 14.61
N PRO A 14 -7.12 -27.76 13.79
CA PRO A 14 -6.13 -27.25 12.83
C PRO A 14 -6.74 -26.32 11.78
N HIS A 15 -7.97 -26.59 11.33
CA HIS A 15 -8.64 -25.76 10.33
C HIS A 15 -9.06 -24.40 10.89
N GLN A 16 -9.48 -24.32 12.15
CA GLN A 16 -9.83 -23.05 12.80
C GLN A 16 -8.59 -22.19 13.02
N LEU A 17 -7.48 -22.83 13.46
CA LEU A 17 -6.20 -22.16 13.60
C LEU A 17 -5.72 -21.59 12.26
N ALA A 18 -5.73 -22.41 11.21
CA ALA A 18 -5.29 -22.00 9.88
C ALA A 18 -6.11 -20.82 9.34
N ILE A 19 -7.44 -20.89 9.44
CA ILE A 19 -8.32 -19.79 8.99
C ILE A 19 -8.04 -18.53 9.80
N GLY A 20 -7.92 -18.63 11.13
CA GLY A 20 -7.59 -17.50 12.00
C GLY A 20 -6.26 -16.84 11.64
N THR A 21 -5.21 -17.64 11.37
CA THR A 21 -3.91 -17.12 10.95
C THR A 21 -3.98 -16.40 9.61
N ILE A 22 -4.63 -17.00 8.61
CA ILE A 22 -4.75 -16.41 7.27
C ILE A 22 -5.52 -15.09 7.35
N LEU A 23 -6.66 -15.06 8.04
CA LEU A 23 -7.46 -13.84 8.21
C LEU A 23 -6.70 -12.76 8.98
N SER A 24 -5.95 -13.13 10.02
CA SER A 24 -5.14 -12.19 10.79
C SER A 24 -4.03 -11.56 9.94
N VAL A 25 -3.36 -12.35 9.11
CA VAL A 25 -2.28 -11.84 8.24
C VAL A 25 -2.85 -10.93 7.16
N VAL A 26 -3.88 -11.38 6.44
CA VAL A 26 -4.52 -10.59 5.38
C VAL A 26 -5.12 -9.31 5.95
N GLY A 27 -5.88 -9.41 7.05
CA GLY A 27 -6.45 -8.25 7.74
C GLY A 27 -5.38 -7.29 8.23
N GLY A 28 -4.28 -7.78 8.79
CA GLY A 28 -3.15 -6.97 9.22
C GLY A 28 -2.47 -6.21 8.07
N VAL A 29 -2.24 -6.88 6.93
CA VAL A 29 -1.68 -6.25 5.73
C VAL A 29 -2.63 -5.19 5.18
N VAL A 30 -3.92 -5.49 5.07
CA VAL A 30 -4.91 -4.52 4.58
C VAL A 30 -4.97 -3.29 5.49
N LEU A 31 -5.03 -3.48 6.80
CA LEU A 31 -5.05 -2.35 7.76
C LEU A 31 -3.75 -1.54 7.73
N ALA A 32 -2.60 -2.20 7.61
CA ALA A 32 -1.31 -1.52 7.52
C ALA A 32 -1.16 -0.71 6.22
N THR A 33 -1.77 -1.18 5.14
CA THR A 33 -1.69 -0.53 3.81
C THR A 33 -2.83 0.45 3.54
N SER A 34 -3.95 0.37 4.25
CA SER A 34 -5.14 1.22 3.99
C SER A 34 -5.01 2.67 4.44
N GLY A 35 -3.98 3.01 5.24
CA GLY A 35 -3.90 4.29 5.95
C GLY A 35 -3.15 5.43 5.24
N LYS A 36 -2.46 5.18 4.13
CA LYS A 36 -1.68 6.25 3.44
C LYS A 36 -1.99 6.29 1.96
N LYS A 37 -2.65 7.37 1.54
CA LYS A 37 -2.59 7.83 0.15
C LYS A 37 -1.12 8.09 -0.13
N ALA A 38 -0.53 7.44 -1.14
CA ALA A 38 0.83 7.73 -1.56
C ALA A 38 0.94 9.26 -1.73
N GLU A 39 1.76 9.90 -0.90
CA GLU A 39 2.11 11.29 -1.11
C GLU A 39 2.70 11.34 -2.50
N LYS A 40 2.14 12.21 -3.36
CA LYS A 40 2.73 12.43 -4.68
C LYS A 40 4.21 12.70 -4.46
N PRO A 41 5.12 11.99 -5.14
CA PRO A 41 6.54 12.27 -5.01
C PRO A 41 6.71 13.78 -5.20
N ALA A 42 7.30 14.44 -4.20
CA ALA A 42 7.49 15.88 -4.25
C ALA A 42 8.22 16.21 -5.55
N ALA A 43 7.55 16.92 -6.45
CA ALA A 43 8.15 17.28 -7.72
C ALA A 43 9.45 18.04 -7.43
N PRO A 44 10.56 17.72 -8.11
CA PRO A 44 11.79 18.46 -7.94
C PRO A 44 11.52 19.95 -8.18
N ALA A 45 12.10 20.82 -7.37
CA ALA A 45 11.91 22.26 -7.52
C ALA A 45 12.33 22.67 -8.95
N ILE A 46 11.35 23.09 -9.76
CA ILE A 46 11.57 23.53 -11.13
C ILE A 46 12.28 24.87 -11.07
N GLN A 47 13.61 24.86 -11.11
CA GLN A 47 14.43 26.04 -11.30
C GLN A 47 14.87 26.03 -12.77
N ALA A 48 14.09 26.68 -13.64
CA ALA A 48 14.49 26.86 -15.05
C ALA A 48 15.04 28.27 -15.26
N GLY A 49 15.89 28.45 -16.26
CA GLY A 49 16.55 29.75 -16.52
C GLY A 49 15.62 30.84 -17.06
N SER A 50 14.36 30.50 -17.38
CA SER A 50 13.36 31.39 -17.98
C SER A 50 11.93 30.93 -17.64
N SER A 51 11.00 31.87 -17.45
CA SER A 51 9.60 31.60 -17.07
C SER A 51 8.81 30.77 -18.09
N ASP A 52 9.26 30.66 -19.33
CA ASP A 52 8.59 29.85 -20.36
C ASP A 52 8.92 28.35 -20.20
N GLU A 53 10.16 28.03 -19.86
CA GLU A 53 10.61 26.66 -19.60
C GLU A 53 9.95 26.08 -18.34
N GLU A 54 9.74 26.90 -17.30
CA GLU A 54 9.03 26.47 -16.10
C GLU A 54 7.59 26.03 -16.41
N LYS A 55 6.89 26.77 -17.27
CA LYS A 55 5.53 26.43 -17.70
C LYS A 55 5.49 25.16 -18.53
N PHE A 56 6.47 24.97 -19.43
CA PHE A 56 6.58 23.76 -20.22
C PHE A 56 6.79 22.53 -19.33
N ILE A 57 7.73 22.60 -18.39
CA ILE A 57 8.02 21.48 -17.48
C ILE A 57 6.82 21.19 -16.56
N ALA A 58 6.14 22.23 -16.07
CA ALA A 58 4.93 22.06 -15.26
C ALA A 58 3.79 21.38 -16.03
N ASN A 59 3.57 21.75 -17.30
CA ASN A 59 2.57 21.11 -18.14
C ASN A 59 2.93 19.66 -18.47
N PHE A 60 4.19 19.40 -18.82
CA PHE A 60 4.69 18.05 -19.11
C PHE A 60 4.53 17.10 -17.90
N LEU A 61 4.91 17.55 -16.70
CA LEU A 61 4.73 16.77 -15.47
C LEU A 61 3.27 16.49 -15.16
N LYS A 62 2.39 17.48 -15.39
CA LYS A 62 0.95 17.34 -15.16
C LYS A 62 0.30 16.34 -16.12
N GLU A 63 0.74 16.29 -17.38
CA GLU A 63 0.28 15.31 -18.37
C GLU A 63 0.74 13.89 -18.02
N GLN A 64 2.00 13.72 -17.61
CA GLN A 64 2.54 12.44 -17.16
C GLN A 64 1.80 11.91 -15.93
N GLU A 65 1.56 12.75 -14.92
CA GLU A 65 0.77 12.35 -13.74
C GLU A 65 -0.69 12.01 -14.07
N ALA A 66 -1.27 12.62 -15.11
CA ALA A 66 -2.62 12.31 -15.56
C ALA A 66 -2.67 11.01 -16.39
N ALA A 67 -1.63 10.72 -17.17
CA ALA A 67 -1.48 9.49 -17.95
C ALA A 67 -1.20 8.28 -17.05
N GLU A 68 -0.39 8.42 -16.00
CA GLU A 68 -0.06 7.34 -15.05
C GLU A 68 -1.26 6.94 -14.16
N LYS A 69 -2.24 7.85 -14.01
CA LYS A 69 -3.47 7.61 -13.23
C LYS A 69 -4.62 6.97 -14.02
N LYS A 70 -4.44 6.71 -15.31
CA LYS A 70 -5.48 6.19 -16.21
C LYS A 70 -5.18 4.77 -16.63
#